data_AF-A0A951ZJ31-F1
#
_entry.id   AF-A0A951ZJ31-F1
#
_cell.length_a   1.000
_cell.length_b   1.000
_cell.length_c   1.000
_cell.angle_alpha   90.00
_cell.angle_beta   90.00
_cell.angle_gamma   90.00
#
_symmetry.space_group_name_H-M   'P 1'
#
loop_
_entity.id
_entity.type
_entity.pdbx_description
1 polymer ?
#
loop_
_entity_poly.entity_id
_entity_poly.type
_entity_poly.pdbx_seq_one_letter_code
_entity_poly.pdbx_strand_id
1 'polypeptide(L)'
;KPLDLWLHVAGVPGSHVVVRNPDKLPEIPKPVVERAAEYAAYYSKAREARGKVEVHVCWASDVRKERGAPAGEVTLRRWGKVKVYPRALAAGEDD
;
A
#
# COMPACT_ATOMS: atom_id res chain seq x y z
N LYS A 1 10.06 3.50 8.90
CA LYS A 1 11.50 3.16 8.82
C LYS A 1 11.86 2.86 7.37
N PRO A 2 13.12 3.05 6.92
CA PRO A 2 13.50 2.89 5.50
C PRO A 2 13.11 1.55 4.87
N LEU A 3 13.23 0.46 5.64
CA LEU A 3 12.91 -0.91 5.21
C LEU A 3 11.47 -1.34 5.52
N ASP A 4 10.61 -0.42 5.98
CA ASP A 4 9.18 -0.70 6.04
C ASP A 4 8.62 -0.68 4.62
N LEU A 5 7.63 -1.53 4.36
CA LEU A 5 6.94 -1.53 3.07
C LEU A 5 5.86 -0.46 3.07
N TRP A 6 5.76 0.30 2.00
CA TRP A 6 4.75 1.31 1.77
C TRP A 6 3.89 0.94 0.56
N LEU A 7 2.58 1.14 0.69
CA LEU A 7 1.61 0.83 -0.33
C LEU A 7 0.61 1.98 -0.49
N HIS A 8 0.17 2.20 -1.73
CA HIS A 8 -0.93 3.12 -2.06
C HIS A 8 -1.58 2.70 -3.37
N VAL A 9 -2.88 2.90 -3.48
CA VAL A 9 -3.63 2.63 -4.72
C VAL A 9 -3.08 3.43 -5.91
N ALA A 10 -3.03 2.84 -7.09
CA ALA A 10 -2.55 3.54 -8.28
C ALA A 10 -3.65 4.44 -8.88
N GLY A 11 -3.29 5.67 -9.25
CA GLY A 11 -4.11 6.55 -10.08
C GLY A 11 -5.33 7.20 -9.44
N VAL A 12 -5.67 6.88 -8.19
CA VAL A 12 -6.78 7.50 -7.46
C VAL A 12 -6.39 7.87 -6.02
N PRO A 13 -7.10 8.81 -5.36
CA PRO A 13 -6.86 9.09 -3.95
C PRO A 13 -7.16 7.88 -3.05
N GLY A 14 -6.28 7.61 -2.09
CA GLY A 14 -6.46 6.56 -1.10
C GLY A 14 -5.56 6.73 0.12
N SER A 15 -5.63 5.74 1.00
CA SER A 15 -4.81 5.71 2.21
C SER A 15 -3.41 5.20 1.92
N HIS A 16 -2.41 5.79 2.59
CA HIS A 16 -1.08 5.19 2.68
C HIS A 16 -1.09 4.05 3.67
N VAL A 17 -0.69 2.85 3.24
CA VAL A 17 -0.58 1.67 4.09
C VAL A 17 0.90 1.35 4.29
N VAL A 18 1.28 1.06 5.53
CA VAL A 18 2.66 0.72 5.88
C VAL A 18 2.69 -0.62 6.60
N VAL A 19 3.50 -1.55 6.08
CA VAL A 19 3.86 -2.79 6.77
C VAL A 19 5.18 -2.56 7.48
N ARG A 20 5.15 -2.64 8.81
CA ARG A 20 6.36 -2.51 9.63
C ARG A 20 7.25 -3.72 9.44
N ASN A 21 8.54 -3.49 9.26
CA ASN A 21 9.56 -4.53 9.09
C ASN A 21 10.61 -4.41 10.21
N PRO A 22 10.26 -4.78 11.46
CA PRO A 22 11.18 -4.65 12.60
C PRO A 22 12.43 -5.50 12.42
N ASP A 23 12.30 -6.68 11.80
CA ASP A 23 13.36 -7.66 11.61
C ASP A 23 14.23 -7.39 10.38
N LYS A 24 13.95 -6.30 9.63
CA LYS A 24 14.70 -5.88 8.43
C LYS A 24 14.82 -7.00 7.39
N LEU A 25 13.72 -7.74 7.20
CA LEU A 25 13.65 -8.79 6.18
C LEU A 25 13.97 -8.18 4.80
N PRO A 26 14.71 -8.91 3.94
CA PRO A 26 15.02 -8.44 2.58
C PRO A 26 13.78 -8.43 1.68
N GLU A 27 12.76 -9.21 2.02
CA GLU A 27 11.49 -9.29 1.33
C GLU A 27 10.36 -9.53 2.36
N ILE A 28 9.21 -8.91 2.13
CA ILE A 28 8.01 -9.13 2.94
C ILE A 28 7.24 -10.30 2.33
N PRO A 29 6.78 -11.28 3.14
CA PRO A 29 6.01 -12.41 2.62
C PRO A 29 4.82 -11.95 1.77
N LYS A 30 4.68 -12.56 0.59
CA LYS A 30 3.63 -12.21 -0.39
C LYS A 30 2.22 -12.09 0.22
N PRO A 31 1.75 -12.99 1.11
CA PRO A 31 0.41 -12.84 1.71
C PRO A 31 0.25 -11.54 2.51
N VAL A 32 1.30 -11.08 3.18
CA VAL A 32 1.28 -9.81 3.94
C VAL A 32 1.20 -8.63 2.98
N VAL A 33 1.93 -8.68 1.86
CA VAL A 33 1.88 -7.64 0.81
C VAL A 33 0.49 -7.57 0.18
N GLU A 34 -0.08 -8.72 -0.18
CA GLU A 34 -1.43 -8.80 -0.75
C GLU A 34 -2.47 -8.27 0.24
N ARG A 35 -2.39 -8.65 1.51
CA ARG A 35 -3.32 -8.17 2.54
C ARG A 35 -3.23 -6.66 2.76
N ALA A 36 -2.03 -6.11 2.83
CA ALA A 36 -1.83 -4.68 2.95
C ALA A 36 -2.34 -3.93 1.70
N ALA A 37 -2.19 -4.52 0.51
CA ALA A 37 -2.70 -3.95 -0.72
C ALA A 37 -4.24 -3.96 -0.76
N GLU A 38 -4.89 -4.99 -0.25
CA GLU A 38 -6.36 -5.04 -0.11
C GLU A 38 -6.88 -3.88 0.74
N TYR A 39 -6.19 -3.56 1.84
CA TYR A 39 -6.51 -2.39 2.65
C TYR A 39 -6.28 -1.09 1.90
N ALA A 40 -5.16 -0.95 1.17
CA ALA A 40 -4.90 0.25 0.37
C ALA A 40 -5.97 0.46 -0.70
N ALA A 41 -6.44 -0.62 -1.34
CA ALA A 41 -7.52 -0.58 -2.31
C ALA A 41 -8.88 -0.28 -1.66
N TYR A 42 -9.18 -0.89 -0.51
CA TYR A 42 -10.45 -0.71 0.20
C TYR A 42 -10.60 0.70 0.78
N TYR A 43 -9.55 1.23 1.43
CA TYR A 43 -9.55 2.59 1.97
C TYR A 43 -9.14 3.63 0.92
N SER A 44 -9.75 3.53 -0.27
CA SER A 44 -9.54 4.45 -1.38
C SER A 44 -10.81 4.76 -2.15
N LYS A 45 -10.68 5.64 -3.17
CA LYS A 45 -11.75 5.89 -4.14
C LYS A 45 -12.03 4.70 -5.07
N ALA A 46 -11.18 3.67 -5.09
CA ALA A 46 -11.40 2.45 -5.87
C ALA A 46 -12.15 1.34 -5.10
N ARG A 47 -12.68 1.61 -3.90
CA ARG A 47 -13.30 0.60 -3.02
C ARG A 47 -14.47 -0.18 -3.67
N GLU A 48 -15.18 0.44 -4.62
CA GLU A 48 -16.36 -0.15 -5.31
C GLU A 48 -15.98 -0.76 -6.68
N ALA A 49 -14.68 -0.88 -6.98
CA ALA A 49 -14.23 -1.47 -8.22
C ALA A 49 -14.71 -2.93 -8.35
N ARG A 50 -15.30 -3.26 -9.50
CA ARG A 50 -15.78 -4.62 -9.82
C ARG A 50 -14.65 -5.60 -10.15
N GLY A 51 -13.44 -5.09 -10.34
CA GLY A 51 -12.25 -5.86 -10.73
C GLY A 51 -11.08 -5.60 -9.79
N LYS A 52 -9.95 -6.24 -10.09
CA LYS A 52 -8.72 -6.02 -9.34
C LYS A 52 -8.20 -4.59 -9.56
N VAL A 53 -7.86 -3.94 -8.47
CA VAL A 53 -7.27 -2.60 -8.40
C VAL A 53 -5.75 -2.73 -8.34
N GLU A 54 -5.05 -1.88 -9.09
CA GLU A 54 -3.59 -1.81 -9.05
C GLU A 54 -3.14 -0.99 -7.83
N VAL A 55 -2.17 -1.54 -7.09
CA VAL A 55 -1.59 -0.93 -5.88
C VAL A 55 -0.09 -0.88 -6.06
N HIS A 56 0.50 0.31 -5.88
CA HIS A 56 1.94 0.49 -5.86
C HIS A 56 2.51 -0.04 -4.54
N VAL A 57 3.66 -0.70 -4.64
CA VAL A 57 4.38 -1.27 -3.49
C VAL A 57 5.84 -0.88 -3.60
N CYS A 58 6.40 -0.31 -2.53
CA CYS A 58 7.81 0.05 -2.49
C CYS A 58 8.33 0.08 -1.05
N TRP A 59 9.64 0.19 -0.90
CA TRP A 59 10.21 0.52 0.40
C TRP A 59 9.90 1.97 0.76
N ALA A 60 9.67 2.25 2.03
CA ALA A 60 9.42 3.63 2.49
C ALA A 60 10.58 4.57 2.17
N SER A 61 11.81 4.06 1.99
CA SER A 61 12.96 4.84 1.51
C SER A 61 12.85 5.32 0.06
N ASP A 62 12.01 4.71 -0.76
CA ASP A 62 11.75 5.11 -2.14
C ASP A 62 10.59 6.13 -2.25
N VAL A 63 9.93 6.45 -1.13
CA VAL A 63 8.87 7.46 -1.05
C VAL A 63 9.47 8.81 -0.68
N ARG A 64 9.17 9.85 -1.47
CA ARG A 64 9.62 11.21 -1.22
C ARG A 64 8.46 12.19 -1.24
N LYS A 65 8.47 13.13 -0.29
CA LYS A 65 7.60 14.31 -0.34
C LYS A 65 8.42 15.47 -0.88
N GLU A 66 8.03 15.98 -2.05
CA GLU A 66 8.69 17.15 -2.62
C GLU A 66 8.39 18.42 -1.80
N ARG A 67 9.36 19.34 -1.76
CA ARG A 67 9.21 20.58 -1.00
C ARG A 67 8.08 21.41 -1.60
N GLY A 68 7.07 21.74 -0.79
CA GLY A 68 5.91 22.50 -1.23
C GLY A 68 4.78 21.66 -1.82
N ALA A 69 4.94 20.33 -1.94
CA ALA A 69 3.85 19.45 -2.34
C ALA A 69 2.71 19.46 -1.29
N PRO A 70 1.44 19.37 -1.73
CA PRO A 70 0.29 19.18 -0.86
C PRO A 70 0.46 18.08 0.18
N ALA A 71 -0.29 18.17 1.28
CA ALA A 71 -0.31 17.11 2.28
C ALA A 71 -0.82 15.80 1.66
N GLY A 72 -0.07 14.71 1.86
CA GLY A 72 -0.39 13.40 1.29
C GLY A 72 0.16 13.16 -0.11
N GLU A 73 0.60 14.19 -0.84
CA GLU A 73 1.21 13.99 -2.15
C GLU A 73 2.66 13.53 -2.00
N VAL A 74 3.01 12.44 -2.69
CA VAL A 74 4.33 11.81 -2.67
C VAL A 74 4.75 11.35 -4.06
N THR A 75 6.05 11.32 -4.29
CA THR A 75 6.69 10.73 -5.48
C THR A 75 7.37 9.42 -5.10
N LEU A 76 7.36 8.47 -6.02
CA LEU A 76 8.00 7.17 -5.84
C LEU A 76 9.23 7.09 -6.75
N ARG A 77 10.40 6.80 -6.18
CA ARG A 77 11.64 6.62 -6.95
C ARG A 77 11.67 5.28 -7.68
N ARG A 78 11.26 4.22 -7.00
CA ARG A 78 11.13 2.85 -7.52
C ARG A 78 9.94 2.20 -6.85
N TRP A 79 9.14 1.50 -7.63
CA TRP A 79 7.99 0.77 -7.11
C TRP A 79 7.70 -0.47 -7.97
N GLY A 80 7.19 -1.49 -7.32
CA GLY A 80 6.48 -2.58 -7.96
C GLY A 80 4.98 -2.35 -7.91
N LYS A 81 4.23 -3.35 -8.38
CA LYS A 81 2.76 -3.32 -8.35
C LYS A 81 2.16 -4.69 -8.07
N VAL A 82 1.02 -4.67 -7.39
CA VAL A 82 0.18 -5.83 -7.17
C VAL A 82 -1.26 -5.48 -7.55
N LYS A 83 -2.05 -6.49 -7.96
CA LYS A 83 -3.46 -6.33 -8.31
C LYS A 83 -4.32 -7.15 -7.35
N VAL A 84 -5.20 -6.50 -6.60
CA VAL A 84 -6.03 -7.10 -5.56
C VAL A 84 -7.49 -6.65 -5.69
N TYR A 85 -8.43 -7.44 -5.19
CA TYR A 85 -9.79 -6.95 -5.00
C TYR A 85 -9.84 -6.07 -3.75
N PRO A 86 -10.58 -4.94 -3.75
CA PRO A 86 -10.79 -4.17 -2.52
C PRO A 86 -11.50 -5.04 -1.47
N ARG A 87 -10.87 -5.24 -0.32
CA ARG A 87 -11.42 -6.07 0.77
C ARG A 87 -11.04 -5.50 2.13
N ALA A 88 -12.03 -5.18 2.95
CA ALA A 88 -11.83 -4.95 4.39
C ALA A 88 -11.70 -6.27 5.13
N LEU A 89 -11.29 -6.23 6.41
CA LEU A 89 -11.45 -7.36 7.33
C LEU A 89 -12.88 -7.90 7.23
N ALA A 90 -13.02 -9.21 7.00
CA ALA A 90 -14.24 -9.88 7.40
C ALA A 90 -14.33 -9.72 8.91
N ALA A 91 -15.50 -9.35 9.43
CA ALA A 91 -15.70 -9.31 10.87
C ALA A 91 -15.49 -10.74 11.42
N GLY A 92 -14.36 -10.99 12.09
CA GLY A 92 -14.09 -12.23 12.84
C GLY A 92 -12.93 -13.14 12.40
N GLU A 93 -11.89 -12.64 11.72
CA GLU A 93 -10.70 -13.46 11.37
C GLU A 93 -9.49 -13.25 12.33
N ASP A 94 -9.68 -12.58 13.47
CA ASP A 94 -8.62 -12.28 14.46
C ASP A 94 -8.90 -12.94 15.83
N ASP A 95 -9.36 -14.20 15.86
CA ASP A 95 -9.42 -15.05 17.08
C ASP A 95 -8.39 -16.20 17.00
#